data_AF-A0A535PNC7-F1
#
_entry.id   AF-A0A535PNC7-F1
#
_cell.length_a   1.000
_cell.length_b   1.000
_cell.length_c   1.000
_cell.angle_alpha   90.00
_cell.angle_beta   90.00
_cell.angle_gamma   90.00
#
_symmetry.space_group_name_H-M   'P 1'
#
loop_
_entity.id
_entity.type
_entity.pdbx_description
1 polymer ?
#
loop_
_entity_poly.entity_id
_entity_poly.type
_entity_poly.pdbx_seq_one_letter_code
_entity_poly.pdbx_strand_id
1 'polypeptide(L)'
;MYRLDGNPPTPVLLTRTPYDKEQTVIGGAGAAFDVMRAVQAGYAVVIQDVRGRFASEGEFSPHFQQLCDGADSIAWAAGQPWSTGVVGGFDGSYLGCTQWLVARDNPNSLGAMASTVAPADAL
;
A
#
# COMPACT_ATOMS: atom_id res chain seq x y z
N MET A 1 -10.17 3.00 -1.08
CA MET A 1 -9.62 3.80 0.03
C MET A 1 -10.64 3.80 1.15
N TYR A 2 -10.19 3.64 2.38
CA TYR A 2 -11.00 3.56 3.57
C TYR A 2 -10.55 4.65 4.55
N ARG A 3 -11.50 5.44 5.06
CA ARG A 3 -11.26 6.48 6.06
C ARG A 3 -12.57 6.80 6.76
N LEU A 4 -12.48 7.43 7.93
CA LEU A 4 -13.65 8.04 8.57
C LEU A 4 -13.95 9.38 7.91
N ASP A 5 -15.24 9.62 7.64
CA ASP A 5 -15.73 10.89 7.13
C ASP A 5 -15.61 11.99 8.18
N GLY A 6 -15.28 13.21 7.76
CA GLY A 6 -15.16 14.37 8.64
C GLY A 6 -13.89 14.43 9.50
N ASN A 7 -13.03 13.40 9.45
CA ASN A 7 -11.74 13.44 10.15
C ASN A 7 -10.79 14.50 9.53
N PRO A 8 -9.94 15.14 10.36
CA PRO A 8 -8.84 15.97 9.86
C PRO A 8 -7.88 15.13 9.00
N PRO A 9 -6.92 15.74 8.30
CA PRO A 9 -5.91 14.98 7.57
C PRO A 9 -5.19 13.96 8.48
N THR A 10 -4.98 12.74 7.99
CA THR A 10 -4.40 11.63 8.76
C THR A 10 -3.22 10.96 8.04
N PRO A 11 -2.34 10.24 8.75
CA PRO A 11 -1.35 9.38 8.11
C PRO A 11 -2.03 8.29 7.27
N VAL A 12 -1.37 7.88 6.19
CA VAL A 12 -1.89 6.90 5.25
C VAL A 12 -1.17 5.57 5.42
N LEU A 13 -1.92 4.46 5.46
CA LEU A 13 -1.39 3.12 5.32
C LEU A 13 -1.69 2.62 3.91
N LEU A 14 -0.65 2.24 3.16
CA LEU A 14 -0.71 1.82 1.78
C LEU A 14 -0.25 0.36 1.65
N THR A 15 -1.03 -0.45 0.94
CA THR A 15 -0.62 -1.78 0.48
C THR A 15 -0.93 -1.94 -1.01
N ARG A 16 -0.08 -2.69 -1.70
CA ARG A 16 -0.13 -2.86 -3.17
C ARG A 16 -0.18 -4.35 -3.48
N THR A 17 -1.29 -4.81 -4.07
CA THR A 17 -1.63 -6.23 -4.19
C THR A 17 -1.77 -6.67 -5.66
N PRO A 18 -1.24 -7.84 -6.04
CA PRO A 18 -1.57 -8.50 -7.29
C PRO A 18 -2.74 -9.50 -7.16
N TYR A 19 -3.48 -9.48 -6.03
CA TYR A 19 -4.46 -10.48 -5.61
C TYR A 19 -5.88 -9.94 -5.38
N ASP A 20 -6.28 -8.89 -6.09
CA ASP A 20 -7.59 -8.23 -6.00
C ASP A 20 -7.71 -7.42 -4.69
N LYS A 21 -7.71 -6.10 -4.85
CA LYS A 21 -7.92 -5.17 -3.73
C LYS A 21 -9.24 -5.42 -3.01
N GLU A 22 -10.27 -5.95 -3.67
CA GLU A 22 -11.57 -6.21 -3.06
C GLU A 22 -11.53 -7.45 -2.18
N GLN A 23 -10.76 -8.47 -2.58
CA GLN A 23 -10.53 -9.67 -1.78
C GLN A 23 -9.52 -9.43 -0.65
N THR A 24 -8.60 -8.48 -0.82
CA THR A 24 -7.63 -8.09 0.21
C THR A 24 -8.31 -7.45 1.44
N VAL A 25 -9.50 -6.86 1.26
CA VAL A 25 -10.30 -6.21 2.32
C VAL A 25 -11.15 -7.20 3.10
N ILE A 26 -11.63 -8.24 2.43
CA ILE A 26 -12.51 -9.24 3.01
C ILE A 26 -11.61 -10.31 3.60
N GLY A 27 -11.43 -10.29 4.93
CA GLY A 27 -10.55 -11.16 5.71
C GLY A 27 -10.79 -12.67 5.53
N GLY A 28 -10.53 -13.19 4.34
CA GLY A 28 -10.25 -14.59 4.11
C GLY A 28 -9.01 -14.97 4.92
N ALA A 29 -8.78 -16.28 5.06
CA ALA A 29 -7.80 -16.89 5.95
C ALA A 29 -6.32 -16.46 5.80
N GLY A 30 -6.01 -15.43 4.99
CA GLY A 30 -4.70 -14.82 4.80
C GLY A 30 -4.63 -13.29 4.89
N ALA A 31 -5.69 -12.57 5.30
CA ALA A 31 -5.58 -11.13 5.55
C ALA A 31 -4.79 -10.86 6.84
N ALA A 32 -3.53 -10.41 6.69
CA ALA A 32 -2.64 -10.14 7.81
C ALA A 32 -2.94 -8.82 8.54
N PHE A 33 -3.85 -8.01 8.01
CA PHE A 33 -4.08 -6.64 8.46
C PHE A 33 -5.58 -6.30 8.61
N ASP A 34 -5.96 -5.75 9.76
CA ASP A 34 -7.33 -5.30 10.05
C ASP A 34 -7.53 -3.83 9.61
N VAL A 35 -8.05 -3.66 8.39
CA VAL A 35 -8.33 -2.36 7.78
C VAL A 35 -9.29 -1.53 8.64
N MET A 36 -10.32 -2.15 9.22
CA MET A 36 -11.34 -1.43 9.98
C MET A 36 -10.78 -0.91 11.31
N ARG A 37 -9.96 -1.73 11.99
CA ARG A 37 -9.24 -1.30 13.18
C ARG A 37 -8.30 -0.13 12.89
N ALA A 38 -7.58 -0.15 11.77
CA ALA A 38 -6.69 0.94 11.38
C ALA A 38 -7.46 2.24 11.10
N VAL A 39 -8.58 2.15 10.39
CA VAL A 39 -9.46 3.30 10.13
C VAL A 39 -10.04 3.87 11.43
N GLN A 40 -10.50 3.02 12.34
CA GLN A 40 -10.98 3.42 13.66
C GLN A 40 -9.89 4.04 14.54
N ALA A 41 -8.63 3.63 14.34
CA ALA A 41 -7.47 4.22 15.00
C ALA A 41 -7.03 5.57 14.38
N GLY A 42 -7.72 6.06 13.35
CA GLY A 42 -7.46 7.36 12.75
C GLY A 42 -6.48 7.33 11.58
N TYR A 43 -6.28 6.20 10.92
CA TYR A 43 -5.52 6.13 9.67
C TYR A 43 -6.44 6.18 8.46
N ALA A 44 -5.97 6.76 7.35
CA ALA A 44 -6.53 6.45 6.04
C ALA A 44 -5.85 5.19 5.51
N VAL A 45 -6.61 4.28 4.88
CA VAL A 45 -6.06 3.05 4.30
C VAL A 45 -6.30 3.02 2.79
N VAL A 46 -5.23 2.78 2.04
CA VAL A 46 -5.24 2.64 0.58
C VAL A 46 -4.78 1.23 0.23
N ILE A 47 -5.59 0.55 -0.58
CA ILE A 47 -5.29 -0.79 -1.11
C ILE A 47 -5.35 -0.64 -2.62
N GLN A 48 -4.25 -0.94 -3.30
CA GLN A 48 -4.08 -0.71 -4.72
C GLN A 48 -3.86 -2.03 -5.46
N ASP A 49 -4.62 -2.27 -6.53
CA ASP A 49 -4.24 -3.30 -7.51
C ASP A 49 -2.98 -2.85 -8.25
N VAL A 50 -1.93 -3.67 -8.26
CA VAL A 50 -0.73 -3.35 -9.06
C VAL A 50 -1.05 -3.33 -10.55
N ARG A 51 -0.29 -2.55 -11.33
CA ARG A 51 -0.48 -2.41 -12.79
C ARG A 51 -0.70 -3.76 -13.50
N GLY A 52 -1.69 -3.82 -14.38
CA GLY A 52 -2.08 -5.02 -15.12
C GLY A 52 -2.81 -6.10 -14.30
N ARG A 53 -3.32 -5.76 -13.11
CA ARG A 53 -4.10 -6.66 -12.25
C ARG A 53 -5.46 -6.04 -11.97
N PHE A 54 -6.50 -6.87 -12.08
CA PHE A 54 -7.90 -6.54 -11.72
C PHE A 54 -8.36 -5.20 -12.30
N ALA A 55 -8.62 -4.20 -11.46
CA ALA A 55 -9.14 -2.91 -11.89
C ALA A 55 -8.04 -1.98 -12.46
N SER A 56 -6.76 -2.32 -12.32
CA SER A 56 -5.64 -1.51 -12.82
C SER A 56 -5.30 -1.83 -14.27
N GLU A 57 -5.19 -0.78 -15.09
CA GLU A 57 -4.78 -0.85 -16.49
C GLU A 57 -3.31 -1.31 -16.67
N GLY A 58 -2.91 -1.49 -17.93
CA GLY A 58 -1.53 -1.84 -18.33
C GLY A 58 -1.24 -3.34 -18.32
N GLU A 59 0.05 -3.68 -18.42
CA GLU A 59 0.54 -5.07 -18.40
C GLU A 59 1.21 -5.39 -17.07
N PHE A 60 0.99 -6.61 -16.56
CA PHE A 60 1.59 -7.05 -15.31
C PHE A 60 2.98 -7.62 -15.54
N SER A 61 3.99 -6.90 -15.08
CA SER A 61 5.38 -7.35 -14.98
C SER A 61 5.75 -7.52 -13.49
N PRO A 62 5.83 -8.78 -12.99
CA PRO A 62 6.15 -9.05 -11.59
C PRO A 62 7.45 -8.36 -11.17
N HIS A 63 7.43 -7.69 -10.01
CA HIS A 63 8.56 -6.97 -9.39
C HIS A 63 9.10 -5.75 -10.14
N PHE A 64 9.34 -5.81 -11.45
CA PHE A 64 10.01 -4.76 -12.23
C PHE A 64 9.29 -3.41 -12.21
N GLN A 65 7.96 -3.41 -12.25
CA GLN A 65 7.16 -2.17 -12.25
C GLN A 65 6.93 -1.59 -10.84
N GLN A 66 7.24 -2.35 -9.79
CA GLN A 66 6.79 -2.01 -8.42
C GLN A 66 7.55 -0.84 -7.82
N LEU A 67 8.78 -0.60 -8.28
CA LEU A 67 9.59 0.54 -7.88
C LEU A 67 8.91 1.86 -8.27
N CYS A 68 8.75 2.11 -9.57
CA CYS A 68 8.19 3.36 -10.09
C CYS A 68 6.73 3.51 -9.67
N ASP A 69 5.91 2.47 -9.84
CA ASP A 69 4.51 2.54 -9.46
C ASP A 69 4.34 2.74 -7.94
N GLY A 70 5.23 2.15 -7.13
CA GLY A 70 5.23 2.33 -5.68
C GLY A 70 5.53 3.77 -5.29
N ALA A 71 6.55 4.38 -5.91
CA ALA A 71 6.93 5.77 -5.65
C ALA A 71 5.79 6.72 -6.02
N ASP A 72 5.18 6.53 -7.19
CA ASP A 72 4.03 7.33 -7.65
C ASP A 72 2.83 7.16 -6.71
N SER A 73 2.57 5.95 -6.23
CA SER A 73 1.46 5.66 -5.32
C SER A 73 1.67 6.29 -3.94
N ILE A 74 2.90 6.29 -3.42
CA ILE A 74 3.28 6.99 -2.19
C ILE A 74 3.12 8.50 -2.36
N ALA A 75 3.65 9.07 -3.45
CA ALA A 75 3.55 10.49 -3.72
C ALA A 75 2.08 10.94 -3.86
N TRP A 76 1.27 10.16 -4.59
CA TRP A 76 -0.16 10.40 -4.72
C TRP A 76 -0.85 10.37 -3.37
N ALA A 77 -0.62 9.34 -2.55
CA ALA A 77 -1.24 9.20 -1.23
C ALA A 77 -0.82 10.31 -0.26
N ALA A 78 0.45 10.73 -0.29
CA ALA A 78 0.97 11.84 0.49
C ALA A 78 0.37 13.19 0.08
N GLY A 79 0.14 13.40 -1.22
CA GLY A 79 -0.34 14.67 -1.78
C GLY A 79 -1.84 14.92 -1.63
N GLN A 80 -2.61 13.98 -1.06
CA GLN A 80 -4.06 14.17 -0.92
C GLN A 80 -4.40 15.16 0.19
N PRO A 81 -5.49 15.95 0.05
CA PRO A 81 -5.90 16.94 1.06
C PRO A 81 -6.32 16.32 2.39
N TRP A 82 -6.52 15.00 2.42
CA TRP A 82 -6.86 14.22 3.60
C TRP A 82 -5.68 13.48 4.22
N SER A 83 -4.48 13.65 3.65
CA SER A 83 -3.25 13.05 4.13
C SER A 83 -2.45 14.07 4.94
N THR A 84 -1.75 13.63 5.98
CA THR A 84 -0.71 14.43 6.64
C THR A 84 0.58 14.52 5.84
N GLY A 85 0.67 13.84 4.69
CA GLY A 85 1.88 13.70 3.89
C GLY A 85 2.75 12.51 4.28
N VAL A 86 2.40 11.80 5.37
CA VAL A 86 3.12 10.61 5.84
C VAL A 86 2.40 9.34 5.38
N VAL A 87 3.15 8.43 4.77
CA VAL A 87 2.68 7.14 4.26
C VAL A 87 3.46 6.00 4.91
N GLY A 88 2.76 4.96 5.36
CA GLY A 88 3.34 3.72 5.85
C GLY A 88 2.94 2.53 4.99
N GLY A 89 3.85 1.58 4.78
CA GLY A 89 3.59 0.30 4.10
C GLY A 89 3.19 -0.81 5.07
N PHE A 90 2.34 -1.75 4.64
CA PHE A 90 1.98 -2.95 5.41
C PHE A 90 1.73 -4.18 4.52
N ASP A 91 1.50 -5.34 5.14
CA ASP A 91 1.35 -6.69 4.57
C ASP A 91 2.66 -7.44 4.25
N GLY A 92 2.50 -8.66 3.72
CA GLY A 92 3.59 -9.59 3.48
C GLY A 92 3.53 -10.28 2.13
N SER A 93 4.42 -11.25 1.94
CA SER A 93 4.59 -11.95 0.65
C SER A 93 4.88 -10.94 -0.47
N TYR A 94 4.20 -11.02 -1.62
CA TYR A 94 4.41 -10.08 -2.72
C TYR A 94 4.18 -8.62 -2.31
N LEU A 95 3.21 -8.34 -1.44
CA LEU A 95 2.89 -7.00 -0.97
C LEU A 95 4.06 -6.44 -0.15
N GLY A 96 4.69 -7.30 0.67
CA GLY A 96 5.94 -7.01 1.36
C GLY A 96 7.13 -6.77 0.40
N CYS A 97 7.22 -7.51 -0.70
CA CYS A 97 8.24 -7.26 -1.73
C CYS A 97 8.05 -5.88 -2.38
N THR A 98 6.81 -5.43 -2.61
CA THR A 98 6.55 -4.09 -3.18
C THR A 98 7.07 -2.97 -2.29
N GLN A 99 7.02 -3.17 -0.97
CA GLN A 99 7.55 -2.24 0.03
C GLN A 99 9.09 -2.15 -0.06
N TRP A 100 9.79 -3.29 -0.11
CA TRP A 100 11.25 -3.31 -0.27
C TRP A 100 11.72 -2.64 -1.55
N LEU A 101 11.01 -2.89 -2.66
CA LEU A 101 11.38 -2.34 -3.96
C LEU A 101 11.29 -0.81 -3.94
N VAL A 102 10.22 -0.22 -3.42
CA VAL A 102 10.09 1.25 -3.36
C VAL A 102 11.00 1.90 -2.32
N ALA A 103 11.29 1.22 -1.22
CA ALA A 103 12.16 1.74 -0.16
C ALA A 103 13.61 1.99 -0.63
N ARG A 104 14.04 1.30 -1.69
CA ARG A 104 15.36 1.51 -2.31
C ARG A 104 15.60 2.97 -2.71
N ASP A 105 14.56 3.66 -3.15
CA ASP A 105 14.65 5.05 -3.61
C ASP A 105 14.40 6.06 -2.47
N ASN A 106 14.21 5.58 -1.23
CA ASN A 106 13.99 6.36 -0.01
C ASN A 106 13.02 7.56 -0.17
N PRO A 107 11.73 7.30 -0.48
CA PRO A 107 10.76 8.37 -0.69
C PRO A 107 10.57 9.18 0.59
N ASN A 108 10.67 10.52 0.51
CA ASN A 108 10.53 11.39 1.70
C ASN A 108 9.23 11.20 2.48
N SER A 109 8.15 10.81 1.80
CA SER A 109 6.85 10.57 2.41
C SER A 109 6.69 9.18 3.04
N LEU A 110 7.64 8.26 2.84
CA LEU A 110 7.59 6.91 3.42
C LEU A 110 8.14 6.94 4.86
N GLY A 111 7.24 6.96 5.84
CA GLY A 111 7.61 7.06 7.26
C GLY A 111 7.92 5.72 7.94
N ALA A 112 7.31 4.63 7.47
CA ALA A 112 7.51 3.29 8.02
C ALA A 112 7.08 2.17 7.05
N MET A 113 7.57 0.97 7.28
CA MET A 113 7.13 -0.25 6.58
C MET A 113 7.00 -1.41 7.55
N ALA A 114 5.95 -2.21 7.38
CA ALA A 114 5.74 -3.46 8.10
C ALA A 114 5.66 -4.61 7.09
N SER A 115 6.81 -4.95 6.49
CA SER A 115 6.95 -6.04 5.52
C SER A 115 7.13 -7.38 6.24
N THR A 116 6.22 -8.32 5.99
CA THR A 116 6.25 -9.66 6.62
C THR A 116 6.46 -10.77 5.58
N VAL A 117 7.15 -11.86 5.94
CA VAL A 117 7.34 -13.06 5.09
C VAL A 117 7.71 -12.74 3.62
N ALA A 118 8.52 -11.70 3.40
CA ALA A 118 8.88 -11.19 2.09
C ALA A 118 10.39 -11.01 1.98
N PRO A 119 11.05 -11.56 0.94
CA PRO A 119 12.46 -11.31 0.71
C PRO A 119 12.69 -9.85 0.28
N ALA A 120 13.80 -9.27 0.74
CA ALA A 120 14.28 -7.97 0.26
C ALA A 120 15.02 -8.09 -1.09
N ASP A 121 15.49 -9.29 -1.42
CA ASP A 121 16.11 -9.64 -2.71
C ASP A 121 15.04 -10.21 -3.64
N ALA A 122 14.37 -9.32 -4.37
CA ALA A 122 13.19 -9.65 -5.19
C ALA A 122 13.47 -9.52 -6.71
N LEU A 123 14.75 -9.49 -7.11
CA LEU A 123 15.20 -9.34 -8.50
C LEU A 123 16.28 -10.36 -8.86
#